data_AF-A0A9E3CT22-F1
#
_entry.id   AF-A0A9E3CT22-F1
#
_cell.length_a   1.000
_cell.length_b   1.000
_cell.length_c   1.000
_cell.angle_alpha   90.00
_cell.angle_beta   90.00
_cell.angle_gamma   90.00
#
_symmetry.space_group_name_H-M   'P 1'
#
loop_
_entity.id
_entity.type
_entity.pdbx_description
1 polymer ?
#
loop_
_entity_poly.entity_id
_entity_poly.type
_entity_poly.pdbx_seq_one_letter_code
_entity_poly.pdbx_strand_id
1 'polypeptide(L)'
;MLKPRSSFPSVVLLSLCCLALAPLSRAGAAGKNSAAPASSGGLVESIPAKYQERYQAWKNDLLSTEAGRSQWETYTSNPRFTLTVVISDDDRHGAGTGSYKWDDSGKLVAATITLGSRIDEGYPNPIYYPVMYSLSPLSETYPVEGNVLAAAKMAHELGHVKQAANTGADLYKLQNQLMPVYNQTLLSNGRNTRDKRLTELARRMGGTPVEIWENREYWGEVNAMLYLRERFKNEEQQRALCTRVRRTVEQYAPDYAERFEQVTQ
;
A
#
# COMPACT_ATOMS: atom_id res chain seq x y z
N MET A 1 9.98 33.41 6.64
CA MET A 1 8.54 33.73 6.81
C MET A 1 7.75 32.90 5.81
N LEU A 2 7.18 31.77 6.25
CA LEU A 2 6.37 30.89 5.40
C LEU A 2 4.92 31.39 5.40
N LYS A 3 4.37 31.66 4.20
CA LYS A 3 2.97 32.05 4.01
C LYS A 3 2.04 30.88 4.37
N PRO A 4 0.94 31.11 5.10
CA PRO A 4 -0.07 30.09 5.29
C PRO A 4 -0.81 29.86 3.96
N ARG A 5 -0.85 28.62 3.48
CA ARG A 5 -1.72 28.23 2.36
C ARG A 5 -3.15 28.11 2.89
N SER A 6 -3.96 29.13 2.63
CA SER A 6 -5.40 29.12 2.84
C SER A 6 -6.10 28.91 1.49
N SER A 7 -6.45 27.66 1.19
CA SER A 7 -7.47 27.33 0.20
C SER A 7 -7.95 25.91 0.51
N PHE A 8 -9.04 25.81 1.26
CA PHE A 8 -9.84 24.59 1.33
C PHE A 8 -10.73 24.60 0.08
N PRO A 9 -10.51 23.74 -0.93
CA PRO A 9 -11.56 23.48 -1.88
C PRO A 9 -12.64 22.65 -1.18
N SER A 10 -13.88 22.89 -1.60
CA SER A 10 -15.12 22.23 -1.20
C SER A 10 -14.94 20.86 -0.54
N VAL A 11 -15.41 20.77 0.71
CA VAL A 11 -15.68 19.52 1.42
C VAL A 11 -16.69 18.74 0.59
N VAL A 12 -16.21 17.96 -0.37
CA VAL A 12 -16.94 16.82 -0.89
C VAL A 12 -17.23 15.94 0.32
N LEU A 13 -18.49 15.57 0.47
CA LEU A 13 -19.06 14.80 1.56
C LEU A 13 -18.50 13.36 1.56
N LEU A 14 -17.19 13.19 1.70
CA LEU A 14 -16.45 11.92 1.78
C LEU A 14 -16.51 11.28 3.18
N SER A 15 -17.50 11.68 4.00
CA SER A 15 -17.58 11.33 5.43
C SER A 15 -18.23 9.97 5.74
N LEU A 16 -18.55 9.14 4.74
CA LEU A 16 -19.23 7.85 4.96
C LEU A 16 -18.43 6.61 4.58
N CYS A 17 -17.45 6.67 3.68
CA CYS A 17 -16.71 5.47 3.26
C CYS A 17 -15.40 5.23 4.00
N CYS A 18 -14.66 6.26 4.43
CA CYS A 18 -13.41 6.05 5.20
C CYS A 18 -13.63 5.42 6.59
N LEU A 19 -14.86 5.51 7.14
CA LEU A 19 -15.21 4.89 8.44
C LEU A 19 -15.56 3.40 8.33
N ALA A 20 -15.85 2.89 7.13
CA ALA A 20 -16.28 1.52 6.90
C ALA A 20 -15.36 0.71 5.95
N LEU A 21 -14.43 1.37 5.25
CA LEU A 21 -13.60 0.74 4.21
C LEU A 21 -12.09 0.97 4.34
N ALA A 22 -11.60 1.67 5.38
CA ALA A 22 -10.31 1.21 5.88
C ALA A 22 -10.59 -0.23 6.32
N PRO A 23 -9.95 -1.28 5.73
CA PRO A 23 -9.93 -2.52 6.46
C PRO A 23 -9.47 -2.10 7.85
N LEU A 24 -10.26 -2.42 8.87
CA LEU A 24 -9.66 -2.71 10.15
C LEU A 24 -8.61 -3.73 9.78
N SER A 25 -7.38 -3.25 9.54
CA SER A 25 -6.17 -4.03 9.69
C SER A 25 -6.35 -4.51 11.10
N ARG A 26 -6.94 -5.69 11.21
CA ARG A 26 -7.41 -6.27 12.45
C ARG A 26 -6.09 -6.43 13.16
N ALA A 27 -5.80 -5.49 14.07
CA ALA A 27 -4.61 -5.50 14.86
C ALA A 27 -4.59 -6.90 15.45
N GLY A 28 -3.68 -7.72 14.90
CA GLY A 28 -3.60 -9.12 15.25
C GLY A 28 -3.54 -9.16 16.76
N ALA A 29 -4.45 -9.92 17.36
CA ALA A 29 -4.48 -10.15 18.78
C ALA A 29 -3.04 -10.34 19.26
N ALA A 30 -2.63 -9.55 20.26
CA ALA A 30 -1.27 -9.49 20.78
C ALA A 30 -0.72 -10.91 20.94
N GLY A 31 0.09 -11.33 19.95
CA GLY A 31 0.77 -12.60 19.98
C GLY A 31 1.77 -12.53 21.13
N LYS A 32 1.67 -13.49 22.05
CA LYS A 32 2.67 -13.71 23.10
C LYS A 32 4.06 -13.62 22.45
N ASN A 33 4.92 -12.77 23.01
CA ASN A 33 6.34 -12.67 22.67
C ASN A 33 7.05 -13.98 23.03
N SER A 34 6.81 -15.05 22.28
CA SER A 34 7.76 -16.15 22.19
C SER A 34 8.87 -15.67 21.29
N ALA A 35 10.07 -15.52 21.85
CA ALA A 35 11.28 -15.24 21.10
C ALA A 35 11.35 -16.22 19.92
N ALA A 36 11.20 -15.69 18.71
CA ALA A 36 11.29 -16.51 17.51
C ALA A 36 12.70 -17.11 17.48
N PRO A 37 12.85 -18.40 17.11
CA PRO A 37 14.17 -18.94 16.82
C PRO A 37 14.81 -18.05 15.76
N ALA A 38 16.14 -17.88 15.81
CA ALA A 38 16.89 -17.09 14.85
C ALA A 38 16.66 -17.64 13.44
N SER A 39 15.60 -17.18 12.78
CA SER A 39 15.35 -17.45 11.38
C SER A 39 16.46 -16.73 10.64
N SER A 40 17.25 -17.48 9.89
CA SER A 40 18.05 -16.92 8.81
C SER A 40 17.14 -15.94 8.06
N GLY A 41 17.47 -14.65 8.06
CA GLY A 41 16.68 -13.65 7.34
C GLY A 41 16.53 -14.00 5.87
N GLY A 42 15.80 -13.18 5.12
CA GLY A 42 15.50 -13.39 3.72
C GLY A 42 14.01 -13.38 3.44
N LEU A 43 13.64 -13.99 2.32
CA LEU A 43 12.27 -14.10 1.87
C LEU A 43 11.76 -15.54 2.03
N VAL A 44 10.63 -15.69 2.71
CA VAL A 44 9.96 -16.97 2.98
C VAL A 44 8.62 -17.01 2.25
N GLU A 45 8.45 -17.97 1.36
CA GLU A 45 7.24 -18.17 0.57
C GLU A 45 6.43 -19.35 1.15
N SER A 46 5.42 -19.06 1.97
CA SER A 46 4.56 -20.09 2.58
C SER A 46 3.26 -20.21 1.77
N ILE A 47 3.39 -20.80 0.57
CA ILE A 47 2.33 -20.89 -0.43
C ILE A 47 1.68 -22.28 -0.42
N PRO A 48 0.37 -22.40 -0.12
CA PRO A 48 -0.34 -23.69 -0.21
C PRO A 48 -0.22 -24.31 -1.60
N ALA A 49 -0.04 -25.63 -1.66
CA ALA A 49 0.21 -26.37 -2.91
C ALA A 49 -0.78 -26.02 -4.04
N LYS A 50 -2.08 -25.90 -3.70
CA LYS A 50 -3.15 -25.54 -4.65
C LYS A 50 -2.99 -24.18 -5.35
N TYR A 51 -2.13 -23.31 -4.83
CA TYR A 51 -1.89 -21.96 -5.37
C TYR A 51 -0.49 -21.78 -5.95
N GLN A 52 0.40 -22.77 -5.84
CA GLN A 52 1.81 -22.62 -6.20
C GLN A 52 2.02 -22.25 -7.66
N GLU A 53 1.39 -22.97 -8.59
CA GLU A 53 1.53 -22.71 -10.03
C GLU A 53 1.14 -21.26 -10.37
N ARG A 54 -0.03 -20.84 -9.89
CA ARG A 54 -0.55 -19.48 -10.14
C ARG A 54 0.33 -18.41 -9.50
N TYR A 55 0.76 -18.63 -8.25
CA TYR A 55 1.68 -17.74 -7.57
C TYR A 55 3.00 -17.58 -8.32
N GLN A 56 3.57 -18.68 -8.84
CA GLN A 56 4.80 -18.60 -9.65
C GLN A 56 4.57 -17.83 -10.95
N ALA A 57 3.40 -17.94 -11.59
CA ALA A 57 3.09 -17.11 -12.76
C ALA A 57 3.06 -15.61 -12.41
N TRP A 58 2.42 -15.23 -11.29
CA TRP A 58 2.40 -13.83 -10.82
C TRP A 58 3.81 -13.32 -10.48
N LYS A 59 4.58 -14.11 -9.74
CA LYS A 59 5.96 -13.80 -9.38
C LYS A 59 6.84 -13.67 -10.62
N ASN A 60 6.72 -14.57 -11.59
CA ASN A 60 7.48 -14.51 -12.83
C ASN A 60 7.17 -13.23 -13.61
N ASP A 61 5.91 -12.77 -13.63
CA ASP A 61 5.56 -11.52 -14.29
C ASP A 61 6.16 -10.31 -13.54
N LEU A 62 6.10 -10.29 -12.20
CA LEU A 62 6.82 -9.28 -11.38
C LEU A 62 8.32 -9.26 -11.70
N LEU A 63 8.98 -10.41 -11.70
CA LEU A 63 10.42 -10.55 -11.95
C LEU A 63 10.82 -10.36 -13.42
N SER A 64 9.86 -10.16 -14.32
CA SER A 64 10.14 -9.86 -15.73
C SER A 64 10.75 -8.47 -15.92
N THR A 65 10.57 -7.56 -14.95
CA THR A 65 11.11 -6.19 -14.97
C THR A 65 12.29 -6.03 -14.03
N GLU A 66 13.11 -5.01 -14.25
CA GLU A 66 14.25 -4.73 -13.37
C GLU A 66 13.77 -4.15 -12.04
N ALA A 67 12.77 -3.27 -12.06
CA ALA A 67 12.14 -2.76 -10.86
C ALA A 67 11.61 -3.90 -9.96
N GLY A 68 10.91 -4.88 -10.54
CA GLY A 68 10.38 -6.03 -9.80
C GLY A 68 11.49 -6.93 -9.23
N ARG A 69 12.53 -7.23 -10.03
CA ARG A 69 13.70 -7.98 -9.55
C ARG A 69 14.41 -7.26 -8.40
N SER A 70 14.69 -5.98 -8.56
CA SER A 70 15.38 -5.16 -7.55
C SER A 70 14.60 -5.10 -6.23
N GLN A 71 13.27 -4.90 -6.29
CA GLN A 71 12.40 -4.92 -5.13
C GLN A 71 12.40 -6.30 -4.44
N TRP A 72 12.36 -7.38 -5.21
CA TRP A 72 12.36 -8.74 -4.68
C TRP A 72 13.70 -9.15 -4.05
N GLU A 73 14.81 -8.82 -4.73
CA GLU A 73 16.18 -9.13 -4.30
C GLU A 73 16.55 -8.41 -3.01
N THR A 74 16.03 -7.18 -2.82
CA THR A 74 16.19 -6.38 -1.58
C THR A 74 15.82 -7.18 -0.32
N TYR A 75 14.84 -8.08 -0.42
CA TYR A 75 14.38 -8.88 0.71
C TYR A 75 14.93 -10.30 0.69
N THR A 76 15.15 -10.89 -0.49
CA THR A 76 15.68 -12.25 -0.63
C THR A 76 17.10 -12.36 -0.05
N SER A 77 17.94 -11.36 -0.30
CA SER A 77 19.35 -11.36 0.10
C SER A 77 19.63 -10.75 1.49
N ASN A 78 18.58 -10.36 2.24
CA ASN A 78 18.75 -9.58 3.47
C ASN A 78 18.77 -10.47 4.72
N PRO A 79 19.94 -10.77 5.32
CA PRO A 79 20.01 -11.65 6.49
C PRO A 79 19.45 -11.02 7.77
N ARG A 80 19.15 -9.72 7.76
CA ARG A 80 18.67 -8.96 8.93
C ARG A 80 17.18 -8.64 8.88
N PHE A 81 16.47 -9.14 7.88
CA PHE A 81 15.05 -8.90 7.70
C PHE A 81 14.37 -10.16 7.19
N THR A 82 13.19 -10.49 7.69
CA THR A 82 12.39 -11.62 7.20
C THR A 82 11.10 -11.12 6.55
N LEU A 83 10.97 -11.31 5.23
CA LEU A 83 9.71 -11.11 4.52
C LEU A 83 9.00 -12.45 4.40
N THR A 84 7.77 -12.56 4.90
CA THR A 84 6.93 -13.75 4.63
C THR A 84 5.86 -13.40 3.61
N VAL A 85 5.71 -14.23 2.57
CA VAL A 85 4.60 -14.14 1.61
C VAL A 85 3.68 -15.34 1.83
N VAL A 86 2.39 -15.08 2.03
CA VAL A 86 1.34 -16.10 2.22
C VAL A 86 0.17 -15.84 1.28
N ILE A 87 -0.66 -16.86 1.06
CA ILE A 87 -1.96 -16.71 0.37
C ILE A 87 -3.10 -17.01 1.35
N SER A 88 -4.13 -16.17 1.34
CA SER A 88 -5.37 -16.34 2.09
C SER A 88 -6.61 -16.25 1.17
N ASP A 89 -7.69 -16.91 1.57
CA ASP A 89 -9.01 -16.81 0.93
C ASP A 89 -9.91 -15.75 1.59
N ASP A 90 -9.48 -15.14 2.69
CA ASP A 90 -10.30 -14.17 3.46
C ASP A 90 -10.51 -12.85 2.71
N ASP A 91 -9.51 -12.43 1.91
CA ASP A 91 -9.58 -11.29 1.01
C ASP A 91 -9.16 -11.74 -0.39
N ARG A 92 -10.07 -12.42 -1.09
CA ARG A 92 -9.76 -13.15 -2.33
C ARG A 92 -9.13 -12.28 -3.40
N HIS A 93 -9.54 -11.03 -3.54
CA HIS A 93 -9.13 -10.14 -4.62
C HIS A 93 -8.12 -9.07 -4.19
N GLY A 94 -7.95 -8.87 -2.88
CA GLY A 94 -7.02 -7.90 -2.33
C GLY A 94 -5.67 -8.50 -1.96
N ALA A 95 -4.79 -7.63 -1.51
CA ALA A 95 -3.54 -7.97 -0.88
C ALA A 95 -3.35 -7.03 0.32
N GLY A 96 -2.50 -7.41 1.25
CA GLY A 96 -2.20 -6.55 2.38
C GLY A 96 -0.89 -6.91 3.06
N THR A 97 -0.21 -5.89 3.56
CA THR A 97 1.05 -6.02 4.29
C THR A 97 0.85 -5.68 5.76
N GLY A 98 1.29 -6.57 6.63
CA GLY A 98 1.12 -6.44 8.07
C GLY A 98 2.15 -7.22 8.87
N SER A 99 1.79 -7.53 10.12
CA SER A 99 2.63 -8.31 11.06
C SER A 99 4.06 -7.77 11.20
N TYR A 100 4.22 -6.46 11.07
CA TYR A 100 5.49 -5.78 11.16
C TYR A 100 6.14 -6.02 12.53
N LYS A 101 7.43 -6.34 12.53
CA LYS A 101 8.25 -6.46 13.73
C LYS A 101 9.44 -5.54 13.62
N TRP A 102 9.77 -4.89 14.73
CA TRP A 102 10.95 -4.07 14.87
C TRP A 102 11.83 -4.63 15.97
N ASP A 103 13.14 -4.49 15.83
CA ASP A 103 14.08 -4.77 16.92
C ASP A 103 14.11 -3.63 17.96
N ASP A 104 14.92 -3.81 18.99
CA ASP A 104 15.08 -2.85 20.10
C ASP A 104 15.69 -1.51 19.64
N SER A 105 16.34 -1.47 18.47
CA SER A 105 16.86 -0.24 17.86
C SER A 105 15.82 0.50 17.01
N GLY A 106 14.61 -0.05 16.90
CA GLY A 106 13.53 0.51 16.09
C GLY A 106 13.67 0.21 14.59
N LYS A 107 14.56 -0.71 14.20
CA LYS A 107 14.71 -1.15 12.81
C LYS A 107 13.68 -2.23 12.48
N LEU A 108 13.04 -2.14 11.31
CA LEU A 108 12.12 -3.17 10.84
C LEU A 108 12.91 -4.47 10.54
N VAL A 109 12.51 -5.57 11.17
CA VAL A 109 13.16 -6.90 11.06
C VAL A 109 12.24 -7.99 10.52
N ALA A 110 10.93 -7.79 10.50
CA ALA A 110 10.03 -8.70 9.77
C ALA A 110 8.76 -8.01 9.28
N ALA A 111 8.16 -8.55 8.23
CA ALA A 111 6.82 -8.22 7.76
C ALA A 111 6.17 -9.43 7.07
N THR A 112 4.85 -9.40 6.92
CA THR A 112 4.11 -10.41 6.17
C THR A 112 3.26 -9.76 5.10
N ILE A 113 3.43 -10.20 3.86
CA ILE A 113 2.53 -9.92 2.75
C ILE A 113 1.53 -11.07 2.65
N THR A 114 0.25 -10.74 2.73
CA THR A 114 -0.86 -11.67 2.51
C THR A 114 -1.49 -11.36 1.17
N LEU A 115 -1.46 -12.31 0.25
CA LEU A 115 -2.07 -12.21 -1.05
C LEU A 115 -3.42 -12.92 -1.03
N GLY A 116 -4.44 -12.34 -1.65
CA GLY A 116 -5.68 -13.04 -1.98
C GLY A 116 -5.45 -14.21 -2.94
N SER A 117 -6.33 -15.22 -2.91
CA SER A 117 -6.22 -16.35 -3.85
C SER A 117 -6.56 -16.01 -5.31
N ARG A 118 -7.07 -14.82 -5.57
CA ARG A 118 -7.49 -14.28 -6.87
C ARG A 118 -7.08 -12.82 -7.05
N ILE A 119 -5.86 -12.46 -6.63
CA ILE A 119 -5.35 -11.09 -6.79
C ILE A 119 -5.18 -10.67 -8.25
N ASP A 120 -5.17 -11.62 -9.18
CA ASP A 120 -5.23 -11.44 -10.63
C ASP A 120 -6.61 -10.99 -11.13
N GLU A 121 -7.61 -10.96 -10.25
CA GLU A 121 -8.96 -10.48 -10.51
C GLU A 121 -9.30 -9.28 -9.63
N GLY A 122 -10.31 -8.52 -10.04
CA GLY A 122 -10.88 -7.43 -9.26
C GLY A 122 -10.02 -6.17 -9.23
N TYR A 123 -10.66 -5.03 -9.51
CA TYR A 123 -10.02 -3.72 -9.49
C TYR A 123 -10.46 -2.93 -8.27
N PRO A 124 -9.51 -2.30 -7.54
CA PRO A 124 -9.83 -1.55 -6.34
C PRO A 124 -10.52 -0.21 -6.66
N ASN A 125 -11.05 0.46 -5.64
CA ASN A 125 -11.72 1.75 -5.81
C ASN A 125 -10.72 2.85 -6.26
N PRO A 126 -11.01 3.63 -7.32
CA PRO A 126 -10.09 4.63 -7.85
C PRO A 126 -9.74 5.77 -6.90
N ILE A 127 -10.59 6.05 -5.90
CA ILE A 127 -10.32 7.09 -4.88
C ILE A 127 -9.03 6.74 -4.11
N TYR A 128 -8.87 5.46 -3.86
CA TYR A 128 -7.88 4.90 -2.96
C TYR A 128 -6.68 4.32 -3.71
N TYR A 129 -6.92 3.84 -4.94
CA TYR A 129 -5.94 3.06 -5.70
C TYR A 129 -5.90 3.50 -7.18
N PRO A 130 -5.45 4.73 -7.49
CA PRO A 130 -5.56 5.31 -8.83
C PRO A 130 -4.74 4.57 -9.90
N VAL A 131 -3.55 4.06 -9.57
CA VAL A 131 -2.69 3.27 -10.47
C VAL A 131 -3.31 1.89 -10.71
N MET A 132 -3.66 1.15 -9.65
CA MET A 132 -4.23 -0.19 -9.84
C MET A 132 -5.59 -0.14 -10.54
N TYR A 133 -6.42 0.86 -10.24
CA TYR A 133 -7.68 1.05 -10.96
C TYR A 133 -7.45 1.38 -12.44
N SER A 134 -6.37 2.08 -12.79
CA SER A 134 -6.04 2.41 -14.19
C SER A 134 -5.74 1.18 -15.06
N LEU A 135 -5.52 0.01 -14.45
CA LEU A 135 -5.42 -1.27 -15.16
C LEU A 135 -6.77 -1.85 -15.57
N SER A 136 -7.87 -1.32 -15.04
CA SER A 136 -9.21 -1.79 -15.39
C SER A 136 -9.50 -1.65 -16.89
N PRO A 137 -10.25 -2.59 -17.48
CA PRO A 137 -10.60 -2.56 -18.90
C PRO A 137 -11.65 -1.47 -19.14
N LEU A 138 -11.18 -0.23 -19.33
CA LEU A 138 -12.05 0.92 -19.68
C LEU A 138 -12.29 1.04 -21.19
N SER A 139 -11.49 0.35 -22.02
CA SER A 139 -11.72 0.17 -23.46
C SER A 139 -11.12 -1.15 -23.94
N GLU A 140 -11.73 -1.75 -24.97
CA GLU A 140 -11.34 -3.06 -25.54
C GLU A 140 -9.93 -3.08 -26.17
N THR A 141 -9.26 -1.95 -26.27
CA THR A 141 -8.08 -1.79 -27.11
C THR A 141 -6.85 -2.53 -26.57
N TYR A 142 -6.70 -2.66 -25.24
CA TYR A 142 -5.58 -3.38 -24.61
C TYR A 142 -6.00 -3.99 -23.26
N PRO A 143 -6.57 -5.20 -23.24
CA PRO A 143 -6.86 -5.88 -21.98
C PRO A 143 -5.55 -6.12 -21.21
N VAL A 144 -5.51 -5.70 -19.95
CA VAL A 144 -4.40 -6.03 -19.04
C VAL A 144 -4.60 -7.46 -18.57
N GLU A 145 -3.58 -8.30 -18.75
CA GLU A 145 -3.60 -9.69 -18.30
C GLU A 145 -3.66 -9.76 -16.76
N GLY A 146 -4.37 -10.76 -16.22
CA GLY A 146 -4.52 -10.93 -14.77
C GLY A 146 -3.17 -11.06 -14.04
N ASN A 147 -2.17 -11.67 -14.65
CA ASN A 147 -0.82 -11.77 -14.08
C ASN A 147 -0.16 -10.40 -13.87
N VAL A 148 -0.41 -9.44 -14.78
CA VAL A 148 0.11 -8.07 -14.64
C VAL A 148 -0.57 -7.35 -13.47
N LEU A 149 -1.89 -7.56 -13.29
CA LEU A 149 -2.61 -7.01 -12.13
C LEU A 149 -2.10 -7.62 -10.81
N ALA A 150 -1.91 -8.94 -10.77
CA ALA A 150 -1.37 -9.63 -9.60
C ALA A 150 0.04 -9.13 -9.25
N ALA A 151 0.94 -9.04 -10.24
CA ALA A 151 2.28 -8.54 -10.07
C ALA A 151 2.30 -7.07 -9.61
N ALA A 152 1.40 -6.23 -10.14
CA ALA A 152 1.25 -4.84 -9.70
C ALA A 152 0.81 -4.76 -8.22
N LYS A 153 -0.15 -5.59 -7.79
CA LYS A 153 -0.55 -5.68 -6.38
C LYS A 153 0.61 -6.18 -5.51
N MET A 154 1.37 -7.18 -5.94
CA MET A 154 2.57 -7.62 -5.21
C MET A 154 3.60 -6.49 -5.08
N ALA A 155 3.84 -5.72 -6.14
CA ALA A 155 4.72 -4.55 -6.09
C ALA A 155 4.18 -3.47 -5.13
N HIS A 156 2.87 -3.23 -5.09
CA HIS A 156 2.26 -2.32 -4.10
C HIS A 156 2.58 -2.73 -2.67
N GLU A 157 2.38 -4.01 -2.35
CA GLU A 157 2.67 -4.55 -1.02
C GLU A 157 4.15 -4.42 -0.62
N LEU A 158 5.08 -4.63 -1.56
CA LEU A 158 6.51 -4.38 -1.33
C LEU A 158 6.79 -2.89 -1.03
N GLY A 159 5.99 -2.00 -1.60
CA GLY A 159 6.00 -0.56 -1.30
C GLY A 159 5.64 -0.26 0.16
N HIS A 160 4.64 -0.95 0.71
CA HIS A 160 4.30 -0.83 2.14
C HIS A 160 5.42 -1.30 3.06
N VAL A 161 6.07 -2.43 2.73
CA VAL A 161 7.24 -2.91 3.51
C VAL A 161 8.34 -1.85 3.53
N LYS A 162 8.68 -1.31 2.36
CA LYS A 162 9.71 -0.26 2.22
C LYS A 162 9.33 1.00 3.01
N GLN A 163 8.08 1.42 2.93
CA GLN A 163 7.60 2.60 3.65
C GLN A 163 7.62 2.39 5.17
N ALA A 164 7.19 1.22 5.66
CA ALA A 164 7.24 0.89 7.08
C ALA A 164 8.67 0.90 7.62
N ALA A 165 9.63 0.43 6.82
CA ALA A 165 11.06 0.50 7.15
C ALA A 165 11.55 1.96 7.25
N ASN A 166 11.08 2.86 6.39
CA ASN A 166 11.49 4.27 6.36
C ASN A 166 10.79 5.15 7.40
N THR A 167 9.57 4.80 7.82
CA THR A 167 8.79 5.60 8.79
C THR A 167 9.39 5.54 10.20
N GLY A 168 10.08 4.43 10.53
CA GLY A 168 10.61 4.15 11.85
C GLY A 168 9.57 3.58 12.81
N ALA A 169 10.01 2.73 13.75
CA ALA A 169 9.13 1.99 14.66
C ALA A 169 8.23 2.90 15.49
N ASP A 170 8.81 3.95 16.07
CA ASP A 170 8.11 4.78 17.06
C ASP A 170 6.95 5.55 16.45
N LEU A 171 7.18 6.20 15.31
CA LEU A 171 6.13 6.93 14.61
C LEU A 171 5.05 5.97 14.10
N TYR A 172 5.45 4.83 13.52
CA TYR A 172 4.48 3.85 13.00
C TYR A 172 3.57 3.30 14.12
N LYS A 173 4.16 2.91 15.25
CA LYS A 173 3.42 2.44 16.44
C LYS A 173 2.53 3.53 17.02
N LEU A 174 3.04 4.77 17.13
CA LEU A 174 2.28 5.92 17.62
C LEU A 174 1.06 6.20 16.75
N GLN A 175 1.21 6.20 15.43
CA GLN A 175 0.11 6.38 14.48
C GLN A 175 -0.95 5.30 14.68
N ASN A 176 -0.56 4.02 14.72
CA ASN A 176 -1.51 2.93 14.88
C ASN A 176 -2.22 2.94 16.25
N GLN A 177 -1.56 3.45 17.29
CA GLN A 177 -2.17 3.63 18.60
C GLN A 177 -3.17 4.80 18.63
N LEU A 178 -2.84 5.92 17.99
CA LEU A 178 -3.62 7.16 18.10
C LEU A 178 -4.72 7.30 17.03
N MET A 179 -4.60 6.66 15.87
CA MET A 179 -5.63 6.71 14.82
C MET A 179 -7.01 6.24 15.31
N PRO A 180 -7.15 5.12 16.05
CA PRO A 180 -8.44 4.72 16.61
C PRO A 180 -9.00 5.73 17.61
N VAL A 181 -8.14 6.34 18.45
CA VAL A 181 -8.52 7.36 19.43
C VAL A 181 -9.02 8.62 18.73
N TYR A 182 -8.36 9.04 17.66
CA TYR A 182 -8.79 10.16 16.81
C TYR A 182 -10.18 9.87 16.24
N ASN A 183 -10.37 8.71 15.59
CA ASN A 183 -11.63 8.36 14.94
C ASN A 183 -12.78 8.27 15.94
N GLN A 184 -12.55 7.66 17.10
CA GLN A 184 -13.55 7.62 18.17
C GLN A 184 -13.91 9.03 18.66
N THR A 185 -12.92 9.90 18.83
CA THR A 185 -13.14 11.29 19.24
C THR A 185 -13.96 12.06 18.21
N LEU A 186 -13.62 11.93 16.92
CA LEU A 186 -14.33 12.56 15.81
C LEU A 186 -15.78 12.09 15.73
N LEU A 187 -16.05 10.81 15.94
CA LEU A 187 -17.44 10.32 15.96
C LEU A 187 -18.21 10.87 17.16
N SER A 188 -17.60 10.81 18.35
CA SER A 188 -18.25 11.24 19.60
C SER A 188 -18.54 12.74 19.67
N ASN A 189 -17.77 13.56 18.95
CA ASN A 189 -17.91 15.02 18.98
C ASN A 189 -18.79 15.58 17.84
N GLY A 190 -19.56 14.72 17.17
CA GLY A 190 -20.43 15.13 16.05
C GLY A 190 -19.67 15.46 14.77
N ARG A 191 -18.49 14.86 14.57
CA ARG A 191 -17.58 15.10 13.43
C ARG A 191 -17.03 16.53 13.36
N ASN A 192 -16.90 17.18 14.51
CA ASN A 192 -16.29 18.50 14.59
C ASN A 192 -14.77 18.39 14.45
N THR A 193 -14.26 18.59 13.22
CA THR A 193 -12.83 18.56 12.89
C THR A 193 -12.02 19.71 13.53
N ARG A 194 -12.68 20.70 14.13
CA ARG A 194 -12.03 21.82 14.86
C ARG A 194 -11.87 21.56 16.37
N ASP A 195 -12.27 20.39 16.86
CA ASP A 195 -12.02 19.98 18.24
C ASP A 195 -10.51 19.97 18.51
N LYS A 196 -10.06 20.73 19.52
CA LYS A 196 -8.64 20.87 19.87
C LYS A 196 -7.96 19.52 20.16
N ARG A 197 -8.71 18.53 20.65
CA ARG A 197 -8.19 17.17 20.89
C ARG A 197 -7.83 16.48 19.57
N LEU A 198 -8.63 16.63 18.53
CA LEU A 198 -8.34 16.08 17.21
C LEU A 198 -7.13 16.76 16.59
N THR A 199 -7.06 18.10 16.66
CA THR A 199 -5.90 18.84 16.16
C THR A 199 -4.60 18.40 16.85
N GLU A 200 -4.64 18.20 18.16
CA GLU A 200 -3.48 17.71 18.91
C GLU A 200 -3.10 16.27 18.56
N LEU A 201 -4.09 15.37 18.42
CA LEU A 201 -3.84 14.00 17.98
C LEU A 201 -3.21 13.96 16.58
N ALA A 202 -3.77 14.72 15.62
CA ALA A 202 -3.21 14.81 14.28
C ALA A 202 -1.78 15.35 14.29
N ARG A 203 -1.51 16.41 15.07
CA ARG A 203 -0.16 16.95 15.24
C ARG A 203 0.83 15.91 15.76
N ARG A 204 0.44 15.11 16.75
CA ARG A 204 1.29 14.04 17.31
C ARG A 204 1.58 12.91 16.33
N MET A 205 0.62 12.57 15.48
CA MET A 205 0.77 11.52 14.47
C MET A 205 1.47 12.00 13.19
N GLY A 206 1.63 13.31 13.02
CA GLY A 206 2.14 13.92 11.79
C GLY A 206 1.10 14.05 10.67
N GLY A 207 -0.19 13.98 11.00
CA GLY A 207 -1.31 14.04 10.07
C GLY A 207 -2.59 13.48 10.69
N THR A 208 -3.72 13.74 10.04
CA THR A 208 -4.98 13.06 10.33
C THR A 208 -4.93 11.59 9.91
N PRO A 209 -5.80 10.71 10.44
CA PRO A 209 -5.84 9.32 9.99
C PRO A 209 -6.04 9.13 8.49
N VAL A 210 -6.81 10.02 7.83
CA VAL A 210 -7.03 9.98 6.38
C VAL A 210 -5.74 10.30 5.64
N GLU A 211 -5.07 11.42 5.96
CA GLU A 211 -3.80 11.81 5.32
C GLU A 211 -2.71 10.75 5.52
N ILE A 212 -2.63 10.15 6.72
CA ILE A 212 -1.65 9.09 7.01
C ILE A 212 -1.95 7.85 6.16
N TRP A 213 -3.22 7.47 6.07
CA TRP A 213 -3.64 6.31 5.29
C TRP A 213 -3.41 6.54 3.78
N GLU A 214 -3.83 7.68 3.23
CA GLU A 214 -3.59 8.06 1.83
C GLU A 214 -2.10 8.05 1.51
N ASN A 215 -1.29 8.66 2.38
CA ASN A 215 0.15 8.64 2.22
C ASN A 215 0.69 7.20 2.20
N ARG A 216 0.16 6.28 3.01
CA ARG A 216 0.57 4.86 3.02
C ARG A 216 0.21 4.15 1.72
N GLU A 217 -1.01 4.29 1.24
CA GLU A 217 -1.45 3.67 -0.01
C GLU A 217 -0.75 4.25 -1.24
N TYR A 218 -0.64 5.57 -1.34
CA TYR A 218 -0.01 6.19 -2.51
C TYR A 218 1.49 5.90 -2.60
N TRP A 219 2.15 5.57 -1.49
CA TRP A 219 3.51 5.01 -1.53
C TRP A 219 3.55 3.61 -2.17
N GLY A 220 2.57 2.76 -1.87
CA GLY A 220 2.41 1.47 -2.53
C GLY A 220 2.12 1.62 -4.02
N GLU A 221 1.18 2.51 -4.38
CA GLU A 221 0.78 2.75 -5.78
C GLU A 221 1.94 3.25 -6.63
N VAL A 222 2.75 4.17 -6.10
CA VAL A 222 3.97 4.66 -6.75
C VAL A 222 4.99 3.52 -6.94
N ASN A 223 5.09 2.63 -5.96
CA ASN A 223 5.98 1.47 -6.07
C ASN A 223 5.50 0.45 -7.12
N ALA A 224 4.18 0.25 -7.26
CA ALA A 224 3.59 -0.55 -8.33
C ALA A 224 3.82 0.08 -9.71
N MET A 225 3.76 1.42 -9.79
CA MET A 225 4.00 2.16 -11.02
C MET A 225 5.41 1.96 -11.59
N LEU A 226 6.42 1.80 -10.74
CA LEU A 226 7.80 1.48 -11.17
C LEU A 226 7.85 0.16 -11.97
N TYR A 227 7.18 -0.88 -11.47
CA TYR A 227 7.07 -2.17 -12.17
C TYR A 227 6.27 -2.01 -13.47
N LEU A 228 5.10 -1.36 -13.42
CA LEU A 228 4.21 -1.23 -14.58
C LEU A 228 4.88 -0.47 -15.73
N ARG A 229 5.62 0.60 -15.43
CA ARG A 229 6.35 1.39 -16.43
C ARG A 229 7.30 0.53 -17.25
N GLU A 230 8.02 -0.40 -16.61
CA GLU A 230 8.96 -1.29 -17.29
C GLU A 230 8.27 -2.50 -17.93
N ARG A 231 7.13 -2.94 -17.39
CA ARG A 231 6.38 -4.08 -17.89
C ARG A 231 5.78 -3.83 -19.28
N PHE A 232 5.31 -2.61 -19.53
CA PHE A 232 4.78 -2.19 -20.83
C PHE A 232 5.92 -1.64 -21.71
N LYS A 233 6.54 -2.54 -22.49
CA LYS A 233 7.66 -2.20 -23.39
C LYS A 233 7.24 -1.43 -24.65
N ASN A 234 5.97 -1.54 -25.03
CA ASN A 234 5.42 -0.82 -26.17
C ASN A 234 5.10 0.61 -25.76
N GLU A 235 5.65 1.60 -26.47
CA GLU A 235 5.53 3.01 -26.14
C GLU A 235 4.07 3.50 -26.14
N GLU A 236 3.23 3.00 -27.04
CA GLU A 236 1.80 3.34 -27.10
C GLU A 236 1.06 2.82 -25.86
N GLN A 237 1.30 1.56 -25.49
CA GLN A 237 0.71 0.96 -24.27
C GLN A 237 1.17 1.69 -23.01
N GLN A 238 2.47 2.00 -22.93
CA GLN A 238 3.04 2.74 -21.80
C GLN A 238 2.43 4.15 -21.70
N ARG A 239 2.35 4.89 -22.81
CA ARG A 239 1.74 6.21 -22.87
C ARG A 239 0.25 6.17 -22.51
N ALA A 240 -0.48 5.16 -22.99
CA ALA A 240 -1.88 4.95 -22.66
C ALA A 240 -2.07 4.67 -21.17
N LEU A 241 -1.23 3.83 -20.56
CA LEU A 241 -1.23 3.60 -19.12
C LEU A 241 -0.93 4.89 -18.33
N CYS A 242 0.17 5.58 -18.64
CA CYS A 242 0.55 6.81 -17.95
C CYS A 242 -0.53 7.88 -18.06
N THR A 243 -1.20 7.99 -19.21
CA THR A 243 -2.34 8.91 -19.40
C THR A 243 -3.52 8.55 -18.51
N ARG A 244 -3.85 7.25 -18.38
CA ARG A 244 -4.92 6.78 -17.49
C ARG A 244 -4.57 7.03 -16.02
N VAL A 245 -3.34 6.73 -15.61
CA VAL A 245 -2.86 6.98 -14.25
C VAL A 245 -2.89 8.47 -13.93
N ARG A 246 -2.36 9.32 -14.82
CA ARG A 246 -2.39 10.78 -14.61
C ARG A 246 -3.82 11.28 -14.42
N ARG A 247 -4.75 10.87 -15.29
CA ARG A 247 -6.17 11.28 -15.19
C ARG A 247 -6.81 10.83 -13.88
N THR A 248 -6.55 9.59 -13.44
CA THR A 248 -7.13 9.09 -12.17
C THR A 248 -6.50 9.78 -10.95
N VAL A 249 -5.19 10.02 -10.96
CA VAL A 249 -4.50 10.79 -9.91
C VAL A 249 -5.00 12.24 -9.86
N GLU A 250 -5.09 12.94 -10.99
CA GLU A 250 -5.64 14.31 -11.04
C GLU A 250 -7.08 14.39 -10.51
N GLN A 251 -7.89 13.35 -10.78
CA GLN A 251 -9.28 13.29 -10.34
C GLN A 251 -9.43 12.97 -8.86
N TYR A 252 -8.61 12.06 -8.31
CA TYR A 252 -8.85 11.46 -7.00
C TYR A 252 -7.78 11.74 -5.95
N ALA A 253 -6.55 12.05 -6.37
CA ALA A 253 -5.40 12.29 -5.50
C ALA A 253 -4.57 13.52 -5.94
N PRO A 254 -5.18 14.68 -6.25
CA PRO A 254 -4.49 15.82 -6.86
C PRO A 254 -3.35 16.36 -6.00
N ASP A 255 -3.51 16.33 -4.67
CA ASP A 255 -2.48 16.79 -3.72
C ASP A 255 -1.23 15.90 -3.70
N TYR A 256 -1.28 14.72 -4.33
CA TYR A 256 -0.18 13.77 -4.43
C TYR A 256 0.37 13.62 -5.86
N ALA A 257 -0.13 14.39 -6.84
CA ALA A 257 0.22 14.25 -8.25
C ALA A 257 1.73 14.27 -8.51
N GLU A 258 2.46 15.19 -7.87
CA GLU A 258 3.92 15.31 -8.00
C GLU A 258 4.65 13.99 -7.69
N ARG A 259 4.15 13.20 -6.75
CA ARG A 259 4.77 11.91 -6.38
C ARG A 259 4.69 10.88 -7.51
N PHE A 260 3.59 10.87 -8.24
CA PHE A 260 3.39 9.98 -9.38
C PHE A 260 4.16 10.48 -10.61
N GLU A 261 4.23 11.80 -10.80
CA GLU A 261 4.95 12.41 -11.92
C GLU A 261 6.44 12.03 -11.94
N GLN A 262 7.08 11.94 -10.77
CA GLN A 262 8.48 11.52 -10.61
C GLN A 262 8.77 10.12 -11.18
N VAL A 263 7.76 9.26 -11.29
CA VAL A 263 7.90 7.92 -11.88
C VAL A 263 7.64 7.94 -13.39
N THR A 264 6.79 8.86 -13.86
CA THR A 264 6.40 8.95 -15.29
C THR A 264 7.37 9.69 -16.19
N GLN A 265 8.28 10.49 -15.61
CA GLN A 265 9.36 11.16 -16.33
C GLN A 265 10.49 10.18 -16.67
#